data_AF-A0A166CV35-F1
#
_entry.id   AF-A0A166CV35-F1
#
_cell.length_a   1.000
_cell.length_b   1.000
_cell.length_c   1.000
_cell.angle_alpha   90.00
_cell.angle_beta   90.00
_cell.angle_gamma   90.00
#
_symmetry.space_group_name_H-M   'P 1'
#
loop_
_entity.id
_entity.type
_entity.pdbx_description
1 polymer ?
#
loop_
_entity_poly.entity_id
_entity_poly.type
_entity_poly.pdbx_seq_one_letter_code
_entity_poly.pdbx_strand_id
1 'polypeptide(L)'
;MAPHRDPKQLHPGAFDIANRTEPYRRHLALKATKQAIYRLKTATVFPRPSVMPDELQRIIFSCHREERQRWGDDYMPPWFSPDFVPPPGTRRISNKLLELWGDAIMHYAVPRVNEEYGKSRKHHAEGSRRLQQNHVFAHFAVEINLLNNPHIHISEEDRLEIAMFDPNSDQDPPKILANLFEAFVGGLWWSGGLAAVFGWLNPILKALQSCANRRDLETSKDQTRPFGFKTFYDAECIDKLISYISSHKRQFRKLGTRLRHALPKQEAMLFDSQGVLRPGFSHTAETAEGLIRVNILSGWYLTRLEVFFTASDEIAPIVSHLSEVCDLIMTPSVLACLARVLGLDRHIQWSHIEVPMRALAYAFISSVGFFERRNDHQLFALEPLFALLANVADYVLKSTPRWNPYTHRLVLASLP
;
A
#
# COMPACT_ATOMS: atom_id res chain seq x y z
N MET A 1 -28.92 22.04 2.96
CA MET A 1 -28.40 20.82 3.60
C MET A 1 -29.39 19.69 3.32
N ALA A 2 -29.04 18.75 2.44
CA ALA A 2 -29.87 17.57 2.23
C ALA A 2 -29.71 16.62 3.44
N PRO A 3 -30.77 15.93 3.89
CA PRO A 3 -30.68 15.07 5.06
C PRO A 3 -29.70 13.93 4.79
N HIS A 4 -28.69 13.80 5.67
CA HIS A 4 -27.85 12.62 5.78
C HIS A 4 -28.75 11.41 6.07
N ARG A 5 -29.19 10.69 5.02
CA ARG A 5 -29.83 9.39 5.20
C ARG A 5 -28.77 8.43 5.73
N ASP A 6 -29.06 7.81 6.87
CA ASP A 6 -28.20 6.80 7.48
C ASP A 6 -27.99 5.65 6.47
N PRO A 7 -26.74 5.37 6.04
CA PRO A 7 -26.43 4.28 5.11
C PRO A 7 -26.97 2.92 5.56
N LYS A 8 -27.22 2.74 6.86
CA LYS A 8 -27.85 1.54 7.43
C LYS A 8 -29.21 1.20 6.81
N GLN A 9 -29.95 2.19 6.30
CA GLN A 9 -31.30 1.97 5.76
C GLN A 9 -31.33 1.56 4.28
N LEU A 10 -30.23 1.69 3.53
CA LEU A 10 -30.25 1.49 2.06
C LEU A 10 -29.68 0.15 1.57
N HIS A 11 -29.04 -0.64 2.44
CA HIS A 11 -28.63 -2.01 2.12
C HIS A 11 -28.93 -2.99 3.27
N PRO A 12 -30.21 -3.25 3.61
CA PRO A 12 -30.55 -4.09 4.75
C PRO A 12 -30.27 -5.59 4.57
N GLY A 13 -29.78 -6.09 3.43
CA GLY A 13 -29.90 -7.53 3.14
C GLY A 13 -28.92 -8.18 2.16
N ALA A 14 -27.78 -7.58 1.82
CA ALA A 14 -26.85 -8.24 0.88
C ALA A 14 -26.00 -9.37 1.51
N PHE A 15 -25.89 -9.42 2.85
CA PHE A 15 -24.90 -10.30 3.52
C PHE A 15 -25.48 -11.24 4.59
N ASP A 16 -26.77 -11.15 4.90
CA ASP A 16 -27.46 -12.05 5.84
C ASP A 16 -28.10 -13.27 5.14
N ILE A 17 -27.64 -13.61 3.93
CA ILE A 17 -28.17 -14.77 3.19
C ILE A 17 -27.44 -16.03 3.66
N ALA A 18 -27.98 -16.66 4.71
CA ALA A 18 -27.61 -18.02 5.08
C ALA A 18 -27.73 -18.94 3.83
N ASN A 19 -26.77 -19.85 3.65
CA ASN A 19 -26.73 -20.87 2.58
C ASN A 19 -26.15 -20.48 1.20
N ARG A 20 -25.47 -19.33 1.05
CA ARG A 20 -24.71 -19.01 -0.17
C ARG A 20 -23.21 -19.24 -0.03
N THR A 21 -22.54 -19.60 -1.13
CA THR A 21 -21.09 -19.83 -1.19
C THR A 21 -20.31 -18.53 -0.97
N GLU A 22 -19.09 -18.64 -0.46
CA GLU A 22 -18.19 -17.51 -0.21
C GLU A 22 -17.91 -16.66 -1.47
N PRO A 23 -17.65 -17.23 -2.67
CA PRO A 23 -17.48 -16.44 -3.90
C PRO A 23 -18.70 -15.59 -4.25
N TYR A 24 -19.90 -16.13 -4.06
CA TYR A 24 -21.15 -15.41 -4.34
C TYR A 24 -21.34 -14.21 -3.40
N ARG A 25 -21.12 -14.40 -2.09
CA ARG A 25 -21.17 -13.31 -1.10
C ARG A 25 -20.15 -12.23 -1.43
N ARG A 26 -18.94 -12.62 -1.87
CA ARG A 26 -17.92 -11.67 -2.33
C ARG A 26 -18.39 -10.89 -3.56
N HIS A 27 -18.96 -11.55 -4.56
CA HIS A 27 -19.47 -10.84 -5.74
C HIS A 27 -20.57 -9.82 -5.38
N LEU A 28 -21.54 -10.19 -4.53
CA LEU A 28 -22.58 -9.26 -4.06
C LEU A 28 -22.00 -8.05 -3.31
N ALA A 29 -21.00 -8.27 -2.45
CA ALA A 29 -20.35 -7.19 -1.73
C ALA A 29 -19.63 -6.21 -2.65
N LEU A 30 -19.01 -6.72 -3.71
CA LEU A 30 -18.34 -5.90 -4.71
C LEU A 30 -19.37 -5.04 -5.46
N LYS A 31 -20.45 -5.66 -5.92
CA LYS A 31 -21.55 -4.97 -6.63
C LYS A 31 -22.20 -3.88 -5.77
N ALA A 32 -22.44 -4.16 -4.49
CA ALA A 32 -22.98 -3.18 -3.55
C ALA A 32 -22.02 -2.01 -3.32
N THR A 33 -20.73 -2.29 -3.15
CA THR A 33 -19.69 -1.26 -2.99
C THR A 33 -19.60 -0.36 -4.22
N LYS A 34 -19.58 -0.95 -5.42
CA LYS A 34 -19.64 -0.22 -6.70
C LYS A 34 -20.85 0.71 -6.76
N GLN A 35 -22.06 0.18 -6.51
CA GLN A 35 -23.28 0.99 -6.51
C GLN A 35 -23.25 2.12 -5.49
N ALA A 36 -22.67 1.89 -4.32
CA ALA A 36 -22.53 2.91 -3.30
C ALA A 36 -21.61 4.04 -3.77
N ILE A 37 -20.47 3.73 -4.40
CA ILE A 37 -19.54 4.74 -4.97
C ILE A 37 -20.28 5.70 -5.91
N TYR A 38 -21.02 5.18 -6.90
CA TYR A 38 -21.82 5.99 -7.84
C TYR A 38 -22.94 6.81 -7.17
N ARG A 39 -23.49 6.33 -6.05
CA ARG A 39 -24.53 7.04 -5.29
C ARG A 39 -23.97 8.18 -4.43
N LEU A 40 -22.71 8.07 -4.00
CA LEU A 40 -22.05 9.12 -3.22
C LEU A 40 -21.83 10.40 -4.04
N LYS A 41 -21.82 10.30 -5.38
CA LYS A 41 -21.52 11.42 -6.29
C LYS A 41 -20.24 12.12 -5.84
N THR A 42 -19.17 11.36 -5.63
CA THR A 42 -17.96 11.85 -4.95
C THR A 42 -17.35 13.08 -5.63
N ALA A 43 -17.49 13.23 -6.96
CA ALA A 43 -17.10 14.44 -7.70
C ALA A 43 -17.79 15.75 -7.24
N THR A 44 -18.95 15.67 -6.59
CA THR A 44 -19.73 16.84 -6.16
C THR A 44 -19.43 17.28 -4.73
N VAL A 45 -18.76 16.43 -3.94
CA VAL A 45 -18.60 16.63 -2.48
C VAL A 45 -17.12 16.78 -2.08
N PHE A 46 -16.19 16.29 -2.89
CA PHE A 46 -14.76 16.21 -2.55
C PHE A 46 -13.89 17.06 -3.51
N PRO A 47 -12.65 17.44 -3.10
CA PRO A 47 -11.84 18.38 -3.84
C PRO A 47 -11.60 17.85 -5.25
N ARG A 48 -11.84 18.75 -6.20
CA ARG A 48 -11.54 18.49 -7.60
C ARG A 48 -10.02 18.38 -7.75
N PRO A 49 -9.52 17.60 -8.72
CA PRO A 49 -8.10 17.56 -9.05
C PRO A 49 -7.45 18.93 -9.24
N SER A 50 -8.25 19.93 -9.63
CA SER A 50 -7.87 21.34 -9.80
C SER A 50 -7.40 22.06 -8.52
N VAL A 51 -7.50 21.43 -7.33
CA VAL A 51 -6.99 21.99 -6.07
C VAL A 51 -5.48 21.79 -5.94
N MET A 52 -4.88 20.87 -6.71
CA MET A 52 -3.44 20.65 -6.72
C MET A 52 -2.71 21.65 -7.65
N PRO A 53 -1.43 21.98 -7.38
CA PRO A 53 -0.60 22.77 -8.29
C PRO A 53 -0.58 22.18 -9.71
N ASP A 54 -0.53 23.02 -10.74
CA ASP A 54 -0.58 22.60 -12.14
C ASP A 54 0.57 21.64 -12.49
N GLU A 55 1.76 21.92 -11.95
CA GLU A 55 2.95 21.10 -12.14
C GLU A 55 2.77 19.68 -11.59
N LEU A 56 2.12 19.55 -10.43
CA LEU A 56 1.83 18.26 -9.83
C LEU A 56 0.74 17.51 -10.62
N GLN A 57 -0.29 18.21 -11.11
CA GLN A 57 -1.28 17.62 -12.00
C GLN A 57 -0.62 17.04 -13.26
N ARG A 58 0.29 17.78 -13.90
CA ARG A 58 1.02 17.27 -15.08
C ARG A 58 1.76 15.96 -14.80
N ILE A 59 2.28 15.76 -13.59
CA ILE A 59 2.93 14.50 -13.21
C ILE A 59 1.88 13.41 -13.01
N ILE A 60 0.84 13.65 -12.19
CA ILE A 60 -0.21 12.66 -11.87
C ILE A 60 -0.87 12.10 -13.13
N PHE A 61 -1.15 12.98 -14.08
CA PHE A 61 -1.87 12.67 -15.31
C PHE A 61 -0.96 12.23 -16.47
N SER A 62 0.36 12.18 -16.26
CA SER A 62 1.33 11.59 -17.19
C SER A 62 1.44 10.08 -16.96
N CYS A 63 0.46 9.33 -17.43
CA CYS A 63 0.35 7.91 -17.13
C CYS A 63 1.45 7.08 -17.81
N HIS A 64 2.09 6.21 -17.01
CA HIS A 64 3.02 5.22 -17.55
C HIS A 64 2.27 4.20 -18.42
N ARG A 65 2.91 3.75 -19.50
CA ARG A 65 2.38 2.63 -20.28
C ARG A 65 2.53 1.36 -19.47
N GLU A 66 1.45 0.62 -19.27
CA GLU A 66 1.53 -0.71 -18.68
C GLU A 66 2.12 -1.67 -19.72
N GLU A 67 3.36 -2.12 -19.52
CA GLU A 67 3.86 -3.28 -20.25
C GLU A 67 3.09 -4.51 -19.77
N ARG A 68 2.03 -4.88 -20.50
CA ARG A 68 1.50 -6.23 -20.37
C ARG A 68 2.62 -7.18 -20.72
N GLN A 69 3.10 -7.94 -19.74
CA GLN A 69 3.92 -9.11 -20.00
C GLN A 69 3.04 -10.13 -20.74
N ARG A 70 2.87 -9.93 -22.06
CA ARG A 70 2.26 -10.89 -22.98
C ARG A 70 3.27 -12.02 -23.14
N TRP A 71 3.02 -13.14 -22.48
CA TRP A 71 3.67 -14.39 -22.86
C TRP A 71 2.98 -14.91 -24.13
N GLY A 72 3.73 -14.93 -25.24
CA GLY A 72 3.50 -15.74 -26.45
C GLY A 72 2.26 -15.43 -27.28
N ASP A 73 2.42 -14.66 -28.37
CA ASP A 73 2.61 -15.23 -29.72
C ASP A 73 2.67 -14.09 -30.76
N ASP A 74 3.85 -13.98 -31.38
CA ASP A 74 4.18 -13.60 -32.76
C ASP A 74 3.50 -12.40 -33.49
N TYR A 75 4.38 -11.44 -33.81
CA TYR A 75 4.40 -10.39 -34.85
C TYR A 75 3.53 -9.11 -34.77
N MET A 76 4.24 -7.97 -34.72
CA MET A 76 4.06 -6.85 -35.66
C MET A 76 5.42 -6.14 -35.94
N PRO A 77 5.60 -5.42 -37.07
CA PRO A 77 6.67 -5.64 -38.07
C PRO A 77 7.69 -4.47 -38.19
N PRO A 78 8.74 -4.61 -39.02
CA PRO A 78 9.93 -3.74 -39.06
C PRO A 78 9.79 -2.36 -39.75
N TRP A 79 8.63 -1.70 -39.64
CA TRP A 79 8.43 -0.32 -40.16
C TRP A 79 7.67 0.60 -39.21
N PHE A 80 7.82 0.42 -37.90
CA PHE A 80 7.55 1.49 -36.95
C PHE A 80 8.76 2.43 -36.92
N SER A 81 8.59 3.67 -37.39
CA SER A 81 9.72 4.58 -37.60
C SER A 81 10.30 5.13 -36.27
N PRO A 82 11.64 5.19 -36.12
CA PRO A 82 12.39 5.74 -34.98
C PRO A 82 12.31 7.27 -34.76
N ASP A 83 11.50 8.03 -35.50
CA ASP A 83 11.65 9.49 -35.61
C ASP A 83 10.59 10.35 -34.87
N PHE A 84 9.95 9.86 -33.81
CA PHE A 84 9.33 10.79 -32.86
C PHE A 84 10.39 11.33 -31.90
N VAL A 85 10.89 12.54 -32.19
CA VAL A 85 11.81 13.27 -31.32
C VAL A 85 11.00 14.15 -30.36
N PRO A 86 11.01 13.91 -29.04
CA PRO A 86 10.55 14.89 -28.07
C PRO A 86 11.43 16.15 -28.18
N PRO A 87 10.88 17.37 -28.14
CA PRO A 87 11.68 18.58 -28.25
C PRO A 87 12.71 18.67 -27.11
N PRO A 88 13.85 19.36 -27.32
CA PRO A 88 14.92 19.44 -26.33
C PRO A 88 14.42 20.06 -25.02
N GLY A 89 14.73 19.42 -23.89
CA GLY A 89 14.46 19.95 -22.54
C GLY A 89 13.26 19.34 -21.80
N THR A 90 12.43 18.52 -22.45
CA THR A 90 11.34 17.81 -21.77
C THR A 90 11.73 16.39 -21.37
N ARG A 91 12.24 16.20 -20.16
CA ARG A 91 12.15 14.90 -19.48
C ARG A 91 10.67 14.71 -19.11
N ARG A 92 9.93 13.88 -19.86
CA ARG A 92 8.55 13.54 -19.46
C ARG A 92 8.63 12.70 -18.19
N ILE A 93 8.14 13.24 -17.09
CA ILE A 93 8.04 12.57 -15.80
C ILE A 93 6.79 11.69 -15.84
N SER A 94 6.93 10.44 -15.38
CA SER A 94 5.83 9.47 -15.31
C SER A 94 5.18 9.49 -13.94
N ASN A 95 3.87 9.20 -13.89
CA ASN A 95 3.13 9.05 -12.63
C ASN A 95 3.45 7.75 -11.87
N LYS A 96 4.25 6.83 -12.42
CA LYS A 96 4.47 5.48 -11.86
C LYS A 96 5.01 5.48 -10.44
N LEU A 97 5.79 6.50 -10.07
CA LEU A 97 6.28 6.66 -8.70
C LEU A 97 5.17 7.14 -7.75
N LEU A 98 4.31 8.04 -8.21
CA LEU A 98 3.13 8.46 -7.44
C LEU A 98 2.11 7.32 -7.30
N GLU A 99 1.98 6.47 -8.32
CA GLU A 99 1.21 5.23 -8.25
C GLU A 99 1.72 4.34 -7.12
N LEU A 100 3.03 4.05 -7.08
CA LEU A 100 3.64 3.24 -6.01
C LEU A 100 3.39 3.82 -4.61
N TRP A 101 3.56 5.13 -4.44
CA TRP A 101 3.29 5.80 -3.17
C TRP A 101 1.81 5.75 -2.81
N GLY A 102 0.94 6.04 -3.77
CA GLY A 102 -0.50 5.99 -3.64
C GLY A 102 -1.00 4.62 -3.18
N ASP A 103 -0.50 3.55 -3.80
CA ASP A 103 -0.77 2.18 -3.40
C ASP A 103 -0.34 1.92 -1.94
N ALA A 104 0.88 2.29 -1.57
CA ALA A 104 1.37 2.12 -0.19
C ALA A 104 0.55 2.93 0.82
N ILE A 105 0.16 4.16 0.46
CA ILE A 105 -0.69 5.02 1.28
C ILE A 105 -2.08 4.42 1.45
N MET A 106 -2.69 3.88 0.38
CA MET A 106 -4.00 3.23 0.47
C MET A 106 -3.95 1.97 1.34
N HIS A 107 -2.87 1.19 1.25
CA HIS A 107 -2.60 0.05 2.13
C HIS A 107 -2.43 0.43 3.61
N TYR A 108 -2.18 1.70 3.92
CA TYR A 108 -2.14 2.22 5.29
C TYR A 108 -3.46 2.89 5.71
N ALA A 109 -3.93 3.84 4.89
CA ALA A 109 -5.04 4.72 5.22
C ALA A 109 -6.37 3.97 5.27
N VAL A 110 -6.60 3.02 4.34
CA VAL A 110 -7.86 2.25 4.34
C VAL A 110 -7.99 1.38 5.59
N PRO A 111 -7.03 0.52 5.97
CA PRO A 111 -7.13 -0.25 7.20
C PRO A 111 -7.27 0.65 8.42
N ARG A 112 -6.52 1.76 8.49
CA ARG A 112 -6.57 2.70 9.61
C ARG A 112 -7.96 3.28 9.84
N VAL A 113 -8.65 3.68 8.77
CA VAL A 113 -10.03 4.19 8.87
C VAL A 113 -10.99 3.05 9.18
N ASN A 114 -10.78 1.89 8.58
CA ASN A 114 -11.65 0.74 8.78
C ASN A 114 -11.55 0.15 10.20
N GLU A 115 -10.46 0.39 10.94
CA GLU A 115 -10.32 -0.03 12.35
C GLU A 115 -11.45 0.49 13.24
N GLU A 116 -12.03 1.66 12.93
CA GLU A 116 -13.13 2.26 13.68
C GLU A 116 -14.46 1.52 13.50
N TYR A 117 -14.59 0.76 12.40
CA TYR A 117 -15.81 0.07 12.01
C TYR A 117 -15.71 -1.46 12.18
N GLY A 118 -14.48 -1.99 12.17
CA GLY A 118 -14.20 -3.40 12.40
C GLY A 118 -14.70 -3.90 13.76
N LYS A 119 -15.32 -5.08 13.78
CA LYS A 119 -15.83 -5.74 15.01
C LYS A 119 -15.02 -6.97 15.41
N SER A 120 -14.39 -7.60 14.43
CA SER A 120 -13.42 -8.67 14.59
C SER A 120 -12.26 -8.43 13.64
N ARG A 121 -11.14 -9.16 13.83
CA ARG A 121 -9.99 -9.11 12.92
C ARG A 121 -10.38 -9.44 11.48
N LYS A 122 -11.16 -10.50 11.29
CA LYS A 122 -11.61 -10.95 9.97
C LYS A 122 -12.57 -9.95 9.33
N HIS A 123 -13.42 -9.32 10.14
CA HIS A 123 -14.33 -8.27 9.69
C HIS A 123 -13.55 -7.05 9.16
N HIS A 124 -12.58 -6.58 9.95
CA HIS A 124 -11.68 -5.49 9.58
C HIS A 124 -10.92 -5.82 8.29
N ALA A 125 -10.25 -6.97 8.23
CA ALA A 125 -9.43 -7.32 7.09
C ALA A 125 -10.22 -7.51 5.79
N GLU A 126 -11.41 -8.10 5.85
CA GLU A 126 -12.23 -8.27 4.66
C GLU A 126 -12.76 -6.93 4.14
N GLY A 127 -13.18 -6.02 5.03
CA GLY A 127 -13.60 -4.67 4.65
C GLY A 127 -12.45 -3.84 4.07
N SER A 128 -11.28 -3.90 4.70
CA SER A 128 -10.07 -3.23 4.25
C SER A 128 -9.65 -3.73 2.86
N ARG A 129 -9.55 -5.05 2.70
CA ARG A 129 -9.24 -5.73 1.43
C ARG A 129 -10.24 -5.35 0.34
N ARG A 130 -11.53 -5.20 0.68
CA ARG A 130 -12.58 -4.82 -0.27
C ARG A 130 -12.33 -3.43 -0.86
N LEU A 131 -12.04 -2.48 0.01
CA LEU A 131 -11.88 -1.08 -0.33
C LEU A 131 -10.55 -0.79 -1.06
N GLN A 132 -9.59 -1.71 -1.00
CA GLN A 132 -8.28 -1.62 -1.64
C GLN A 132 -8.18 -2.37 -2.97
N GLN A 133 -9.28 -2.84 -3.53
CA GLN A 133 -9.23 -3.56 -4.82
C GLN A 133 -9.07 -2.57 -5.97
N ASN A 134 -8.23 -2.93 -6.96
CA ASN A 134 -8.13 -2.19 -8.22
C ASN A 134 -9.50 -1.88 -8.84
N HIS A 135 -10.45 -2.82 -8.72
CA HIS A 135 -11.82 -2.63 -9.16
C HIS A 135 -12.49 -1.41 -8.50
N VAL A 136 -12.33 -1.26 -7.18
CA VAL A 136 -12.86 -0.13 -6.42
C VAL A 136 -12.16 1.18 -6.79
N PHE A 137 -10.83 1.15 -6.92
CA PHE A 137 -10.04 2.32 -7.31
C PHE A 137 -10.40 2.85 -8.70
N ALA A 138 -10.61 1.95 -9.66
CA ALA A 138 -11.04 2.33 -11.00
C ALA A 138 -12.41 3.04 -11.01
N HIS A 139 -13.36 2.55 -10.21
CA HIS A 139 -14.66 3.22 -10.07
C HIS A 139 -14.54 4.59 -9.41
N PHE A 140 -13.62 4.78 -8.46
CA PHE A 140 -13.33 6.11 -7.94
C PHE A 140 -12.74 7.03 -9.01
N ALA A 141 -11.79 6.55 -9.83
CA ALA A 141 -11.21 7.35 -10.92
C ALA A 141 -12.28 7.89 -11.89
N VAL A 142 -13.26 7.06 -12.23
CA VAL A 142 -14.42 7.44 -13.05
C VAL A 142 -15.30 8.44 -12.30
N GLU A 143 -15.71 8.13 -11.07
CA GLU A 143 -16.64 8.96 -10.30
C GLU A 143 -16.09 10.35 -9.96
N ILE A 144 -14.79 10.49 -9.72
CA ILE A 144 -14.15 11.80 -9.46
C ILE A 144 -13.66 12.47 -10.74
N ASN A 145 -14.00 11.88 -11.90
CA ASN A 145 -13.79 12.45 -13.22
C ASN A 145 -12.32 12.70 -13.57
N LEU A 146 -11.41 11.80 -13.17
CA LEU A 146 -9.97 11.94 -13.44
C LEU A 146 -9.66 11.94 -14.95
N LEU A 147 -10.46 11.23 -15.73
CA LEU A 147 -10.28 11.11 -17.18
C LEU A 147 -10.47 12.41 -17.97
N ASN A 148 -11.15 13.40 -17.37
CA ASN A 148 -11.43 14.68 -18.00
C ASN A 148 -10.41 15.77 -17.65
N ASN A 149 -9.30 15.43 -16.98
CA ASN A 149 -8.24 16.38 -16.72
C ASN A 149 -7.51 16.75 -18.03
N PRO A 150 -7.25 18.04 -18.32
CA PRO A 150 -6.60 18.46 -19.55
C PRO A 150 -5.17 17.93 -19.73
N HIS A 151 -4.50 17.55 -18.64
CA HIS A 151 -3.14 17.02 -18.67
C HIS A 151 -3.08 15.50 -18.90
N ILE A 152 -4.22 14.82 -19.10
CA ILE A 152 -4.24 13.37 -19.24
C ILE A 152 -3.48 12.87 -20.47
N HIS A 153 -2.41 12.14 -20.18
CA HIS A 153 -1.58 11.47 -21.16
C HIS A 153 -1.62 9.97 -20.89
N ILE A 154 -2.35 9.25 -21.74
CA ILE A 154 -2.51 7.79 -21.70
C ILE A 154 -2.20 7.21 -23.08
N SER A 155 -1.73 5.96 -23.09
CA SER A 155 -1.41 5.23 -24.32
C SER A 155 -2.67 4.97 -25.16
N GLU A 156 -2.50 4.67 -26.44
CA GLU A 156 -3.62 4.36 -27.33
C GLU A 156 -4.35 3.07 -26.92
N GLU A 157 -3.60 2.04 -26.48
CA GLU A 157 -4.17 0.79 -25.97
C GLU A 157 -5.06 1.06 -24.74
N ASP A 158 -4.56 1.85 -23.77
CA ASP A 158 -5.34 2.23 -22.59
C ASP A 158 -6.59 3.06 -22.96
N ARG A 159 -6.49 3.96 -23.96
CA ARG A 159 -7.65 4.72 -24.44
C ARG A 159 -8.75 3.82 -24.99
N LEU A 160 -8.37 2.81 -25.78
CA LEU A 160 -9.32 1.84 -26.34
C LEU A 160 -9.99 1.02 -25.23
N GLU A 161 -9.21 0.55 -24.25
CA GLU A 161 -9.76 -0.18 -23.10
C GLU A 161 -10.74 0.65 -22.29
N ILE A 162 -10.40 1.92 -22.03
CA ILE A 162 -11.30 2.86 -21.35
C ILE A 162 -12.57 3.10 -22.17
N ALA A 163 -12.45 3.27 -23.49
CA ALA A 163 -13.60 3.49 -24.38
C ALA A 163 -14.55 2.28 -24.44
N MET A 164 -14.01 1.07 -24.29
CA MET A 164 -14.80 -0.17 -24.28
C MET A 164 -15.34 -0.54 -22.90
N PHE A 165 -14.82 0.08 -21.84
CA PHE A 165 -15.22 -0.21 -20.48
C PHE A 165 -16.61 0.37 -20.16
N ASP A 166 -17.58 -0.51 -19.91
CA ASP A 166 -18.85 -0.14 -19.31
C ASP A 166 -18.77 -0.28 -17.78
N PRO A 167 -18.82 0.83 -17.01
CA PRO A 167 -18.78 0.76 -15.55
C PRO A 167 -19.94 0.00 -14.93
N ASN A 168 -21.03 -0.25 -15.66
CA ASN A 168 -22.16 -1.05 -15.19
C ASN A 168 -21.98 -2.56 -15.41
N SER A 169 -21.08 -2.96 -16.31
CA SER A 169 -20.78 -4.37 -16.58
C SER A 169 -20.10 -5.08 -15.39
N ASP A 170 -20.05 -6.41 -15.47
CA ASP A 170 -19.31 -7.27 -14.52
C ASP A 170 -17.84 -7.51 -14.98
N GLN A 171 -17.39 -6.85 -16.05
CA GLN A 171 -16.00 -6.93 -16.50
C GLN A 171 -15.05 -6.19 -15.56
N ASP A 172 -13.82 -6.69 -15.46
CA ASP A 172 -12.78 -5.99 -14.71
C ASP A 172 -12.45 -4.65 -15.39
N PRO A 173 -12.31 -3.56 -14.61
CA PRO A 173 -11.97 -2.28 -15.18
C PRO A 173 -10.53 -2.27 -15.72
N PRO A 174 -10.24 -1.42 -16.71
CA PRO A 174 -8.88 -1.18 -17.17
C PRO A 174 -7.95 -0.82 -16.00
N LYS A 175 -6.80 -1.52 -15.89
CA LYS A 175 -5.86 -1.35 -14.77
C LYS A 175 -5.37 0.09 -14.64
N ILE A 176 -5.22 0.79 -15.77
CA ILE A 176 -4.85 2.21 -15.84
C ILE A 176 -5.74 3.13 -14.99
N LEU A 177 -7.02 2.81 -14.81
CA LEU A 177 -7.93 3.60 -13.97
C LEU A 177 -7.57 3.48 -12.49
N ALA A 178 -7.23 2.27 -12.04
CA ALA A 178 -6.76 2.05 -10.68
C ALA A 178 -5.41 2.73 -10.45
N ASN A 179 -4.48 2.61 -11.40
CA ASN A 179 -3.15 3.22 -11.31
C ASN A 179 -3.24 4.76 -11.29
N LEU A 180 -4.12 5.35 -12.10
CA LEU A 180 -4.39 6.79 -12.11
C LEU A 180 -4.98 7.26 -10.77
N PHE A 181 -5.87 6.45 -10.16
CA PHE A 181 -6.39 6.73 -8.84
C PHE A 181 -5.31 6.68 -7.75
N GLU A 182 -4.45 5.65 -7.77
CA GLU A 182 -3.31 5.53 -6.87
C GLU A 182 -2.37 6.75 -7.04
N ALA A 183 -2.02 7.11 -8.27
CA ALA A 183 -1.20 8.29 -8.55
C ALA A 183 -1.85 9.59 -8.03
N PHE A 184 -3.17 9.73 -8.13
CA PHE A 184 -3.90 10.86 -7.57
C PHE A 184 -3.79 10.89 -6.03
N VAL A 185 -3.91 9.74 -5.35
CA VAL A 185 -3.71 9.64 -3.90
C VAL A 185 -2.26 9.98 -3.51
N GLY A 186 -1.29 9.51 -4.29
CA GLY A 186 0.11 9.90 -4.15
C GLY A 186 0.29 11.42 -4.26
N GLY A 187 -0.39 12.06 -5.20
CA GLY A 187 -0.43 13.51 -5.35
C GLY A 187 -1.07 14.26 -4.16
N LEU A 188 -2.15 13.74 -3.58
CA LEU A 188 -2.75 14.29 -2.36
C LEU A 188 -1.75 14.27 -1.20
N TRP A 189 -1.06 13.14 -1.03
CA TRP A 189 -0.03 13.03 -0.02
C TRP A 189 1.14 13.98 -0.27
N TRP A 190 1.56 14.16 -1.52
CA TRP A 190 2.69 15.03 -1.81
C TRP A 190 2.36 16.52 -1.62
N SER A 191 1.10 16.91 -1.87
CA SER A 191 0.63 18.30 -1.71
C SER A 191 0.33 18.69 -0.26
N GLY A 192 -0.16 17.78 0.57
CA GLY A 192 -0.61 18.12 1.93
C GLY A 192 -0.42 17.02 2.97
N GLY A 193 0.43 16.03 2.68
CA GLY A 193 0.71 14.90 3.55
C GLY A 193 -0.50 14.01 3.80
N LEU A 194 -0.43 13.22 4.87
CA LEU A 194 -1.54 12.36 5.29
C LEU A 194 -2.80 13.14 5.70
N ALA A 195 -2.66 14.39 6.13
CA ALA A 195 -3.81 15.23 6.48
C ALA A 195 -4.72 15.46 5.26
N ALA A 196 -4.12 15.75 4.10
CA ALA A 196 -4.87 15.85 2.84
C ALA A 196 -5.51 14.52 2.44
N VAL A 197 -4.77 13.41 2.55
CA VAL A 197 -5.29 12.07 2.24
C VAL A 197 -6.47 11.71 3.14
N PHE A 198 -6.35 11.81 4.45
CA PHE A 198 -7.42 11.46 5.40
C PHE A 198 -8.59 12.44 5.34
N GLY A 199 -8.33 13.74 5.16
CA GLY A 199 -9.38 14.74 4.97
C GLY A 199 -10.27 14.40 3.77
N TRP A 200 -9.66 13.84 2.73
CA TRP A 200 -10.36 13.37 1.53
C TRP A 200 -11.00 11.99 1.69
N LEU A 201 -10.26 11.01 2.20
CA LEU A 201 -10.61 9.60 2.21
C LEU A 201 -11.60 9.23 3.32
N ASN A 202 -11.50 9.85 4.51
CA ASN A 202 -12.33 9.48 5.68
C ASN A 202 -13.83 9.56 5.39
N PRO A 203 -14.37 10.65 4.80
CA PRO A 203 -15.80 10.75 4.55
C PRO A 203 -16.29 9.70 3.53
N ILE A 204 -15.46 9.37 2.53
CA ILE A 204 -15.75 8.35 1.51
C ILE A 204 -15.83 6.97 2.17
N LEU A 205 -14.78 6.57 2.90
CA LEU A 205 -14.74 5.25 3.55
C LEU A 205 -15.83 5.10 4.60
N LYS A 206 -16.12 6.16 5.37
CA LYS A 206 -17.23 6.18 6.33
C LYS A 206 -18.58 5.92 5.64
N ALA A 207 -18.78 6.44 4.44
CA ALA A 207 -20.01 6.24 3.70
C ALA A 207 -20.08 4.85 3.04
N LEU A 208 -18.94 4.25 2.71
CA LEU A 208 -18.85 2.91 2.11
C LEU A 208 -18.76 1.77 3.15
N GLN A 209 -18.54 2.08 4.43
CA GLN A 209 -18.28 1.05 5.43
C GLN A 209 -19.40 0.00 5.46
N SER A 210 -20.68 0.39 5.37
CA SER A 210 -21.81 -0.55 5.47
C SER A 210 -21.94 -1.52 4.30
N CYS A 211 -21.34 -1.22 3.14
CA CYS A 211 -21.33 -2.13 1.99
C CYS A 211 -20.00 -2.88 1.83
N ALA A 212 -18.90 -2.32 2.33
CA ALA A 212 -17.60 -2.98 2.34
C ALA A 212 -17.48 -4.03 3.46
N ASN A 213 -18.05 -3.73 4.62
CA ASN A 213 -17.96 -4.56 5.82
C ASN A 213 -19.08 -5.61 5.87
N ARG A 214 -18.67 -6.88 6.07
CA ARG A 214 -19.55 -8.04 6.08
C ARG A 214 -20.01 -8.38 7.51
N ARG A 215 -21.31 -8.18 7.76
CA ARG A 215 -21.94 -8.46 9.07
C ARG A 215 -21.73 -9.89 9.57
N ASP A 216 -21.74 -10.88 8.67
CA ASP A 216 -21.53 -12.29 9.01
C ASP A 216 -20.13 -12.58 9.60
N LEU A 217 -19.19 -11.63 9.48
CA LEU A 217 -17.84 -11.73 10.03
C LEU A 217 -17.67 -10.96 11.36
N GLU A 218 -18.67 -10.19 11.80
CA GLU A 218 -18.57 -9.34 13.00
C GLU A 218 -18.20 -10.13 14.27
N THR A 219 -18.73 -11.33 14.40
CA THR A 219 -18.53 -12.23 15.55
C THR A 219 -17.47 -13.31 15.30
N SER A 220 -16.75 -13.22 14.17
CA SER A 220 -15.74 -14.19 13.80
C SER A 220 -14.62 -14.26 14.84
N LYS A 221 -14.40 -15.47 15.38
CA LYS A 221 -13.26 -15.75 16.27
C LYS A 221 -11.97 -16.05 15.52
N ASP A 222 -12.03 -16.16 14.20
CA ASP A 222 -10.87 -16.38 13.34
C ASP A 222 -9.85 -15.25 13.51
N GLN A 223 -8.73 -15.59 14.15
CA GLN A 223 -7.58 -14.71 14.32
C GLN A 223 -6.50 -15.02 13.29
N THR A 224 -6.72 -15.96 12.35
CA THR A 224 -5.73 -16.27 11.33
C THR A 224 -5.39 -15.03 10.52
N ARG A 225 -4.17 -15.03 10.01
CA ARG A 225 -3.62 -13.85 9.35
C ARG A 225 -4.34 -13.62 8.02
N PRO A 226 -4.73 -12.37 7.72
CA PRO A 226 -5.25 -12.05 6.39
C PRO A 226 -4.17 -12.02 5.30
N PHE A 227 -2.91 -11.74 5.63
CA PHE A 227 -1.88 -11.32 4.66
C PHE A 227 -0.59 -12.15 4.76
N GLY A 228 -0.23 -13.00 3.80
CA GLY A 228 0.97 -13.85 3.90
C GLY A 228 2.28 -13.05 4.03
N PHE A 229 3.27 -13.58 4.78
CA PHE A 229 4.63 -13.08 4.61
C PHE A 229 5.13 -13.56 3.25
N LYS A 230 5.81 -12.70 2.49
CA LYS A 230 6.65 -13.18 1.40
C LYS A 230 7.76 -14.03 2.03
N THR A 231 7.74 -15.33 1.76
CA THR A 231 8.70 -16.29 2.32
C THR A 231 9.91 -16.51 1.42
N PHE A 232 9.87 -16.00 0.19
CA PHE A 232 10.91 -16.19 -0.79
C PHE A 232 11.55 -14.84 -1.12
N TYR A 233 12.80 -14.70 -0.71
CA TYR A 233 13.70 -13.64 -1.12
C TYR A 233 15.11 -14.22 -1.10
N ASP A 234 16.03 -13.62 -1.85
CA ASP A 234 17.42 -14.06 -1.90
C ASP A 234 18.02 -14.17 -0.48
N ALA A 235 18.45 -15.36 -0.10
CA ALA A 235 18.95 -15.66 1.24
C ALA A 235 20.23 -14.86 1.57
N GLU A 236 21.09 -14.62 0.57
CA GLU A 236 22.31 -13.82 0.75
C GLU A 236 21.96 -12.37 1.07
N CYS A 237 20.96 -11.81 0.39
CA CYS A 237 20.46 -10.46 0.70
C CYS A 237 19.88 -10.37 2.13
N ILE A 238 19.09 -11.37 2.54
CA ILE A 238 18.52 -11.45 3.90
C ILE A 238 19.66 -11.49 4.93
N ASP A 239 20.65 -12.36 4.74
CA ASP A 239 21.74 -12.57 5.68
C ASP A 239 22.63 -11.33 5.82
N LYS A 240 22.95 -10.66 4.70
CA LYS A 240 23.69 -9.39 4.71
C LYS A 240 22.97 -8.31 5.50
N LEU A 241 21.65 -8.14 5.29
CA LEU A 241 20.86 -7.15 6.01
C LEU A 241 20.75 -7.49 7.50
N ILE A 242 20.51 -8.76 7.85
CA ILE A 242 20.46 -9.22 9.25
C ILE A 242 21.82 -9.01 9.96
N SER A 243 22.92 -9.31 9.27
CA SER A 243 24.28 -9.11 9.79
C SER A 243 24.54 -7.63 10.10
N TYR A 244 24.13 -6.73 9.21
CA TYR A 244 24.22 -5.29 9.45
C TYR A 244 23.40 -4.86 10.67
N ILE A 245 22.11 -5.26 10.74
CA ILE A 245 21.20 -4.92 11.84
C ILE A 245 21.77 -5.40 13.19
N SER A 246 22.29 -6.63 13.22
CA SER A 246 22.86 -7.24 14.42
C SER A 246 24.13 -6.53 14.88
N SER A 247 25.01 -6.18 13.93
CA SER A 247 26.26 -5.44 14.20
C SER A 247 26.00 -4.02 14.69
N HIS A 248 24.93 -3.38 14.22
CA HIS A 248 24.54 -2.00 14.58
C HIS A 248 23.42 -1.95 15.63
N LYS A 249 23.24 -3.00 16.44
CA LYS A 249 22.11 -3.13 17.39
C LYS A 249 21.90 -1.92 18.30
N ARG A 250 22.97 -1.22 18.71
CA ARG A 250 22.88 -0.02 19.56
C ARG A 250 22.19 1.14 18.84
N GLN A 251 22.51 1.35 17.57
CA GLN A 251 21.90 2.39 16.74
C GLN A 251 20.42 2.10 16.51
N PHE A 252 20.07 0.87 16.13
CA PHE A 252 18.68 0.43 15.97
C PHE A 252 17.88 0.59 17.27
N ARG A 253 18.43 0.20 18.43
CA ARG A 253 17.79 0.42 19.73
C ARG A 253 17.55 1.90 20.03
N LYS A 254 18.51 2.77 19.71
CA LYS A 254 18.38 4.21 19.90
C LYS A 254 17.25 4.77 19.04
N LEU A 255 17.24 4.47 17.74
CA LEU A 255 16.21 4.94 16.80
C LEU A 255 14.82 4.37 17.14
N GLY A 256 14.74 3.10 17.55
CA GLY A 256 13.50 2.45 17.97
C GLY A 256 13.05 2.74 19.40
N THR A 257 13.63 3.72 20.09
CA THR A 257 13.27 4.03 21.49
C THR A 257 11.79 4.39 21.64
N ARG A 258 11.26 5.22 20.73
CA ARG A 258 9.85 5.66 20.76
C ARG A 258 8.89 4.48 20.57
N LEU A 259 9.19 3.59 19.62
CA LEU A 259 8.43 2.34 19.41
C LEU A 259 8.36 1.51 20.69
N ARG A 260 9.51 1.31 21.34
CA ARG A 260 9.60 0.53 22.58
C ARG A 260 8.86 1.17 23.75
N HIS A 261 8.88 2.50 23.85
CA HIS A 261 8.20 3.24 24.92
C HIS A 261 6.68 3.29 24.74
N ALA A 262 6.17 3.16 23.51
CA ALA A 262 4.74 3.14 23.26
C ALA A 262 4.08 1.83 23.75
N LEU A 263 4.83 0.72 23.78
CA LEU A 263 4.32 -0.57 24.24
C LEU A 263 3.91 -0.54 25.71
N PRO A 264 2.80 -1.21 26.07
CA PRO A 264 2.34 -1.29 27.45
C PRO A 264 3.32 -2.14 28.26
N LYS A 265 3.65 -1.69 29.48
CA LYS A 265 4.55 -2.43 30.39
C LYS A 265 3.86 -3.64 31.04
N GLN A 266 2.53 -3.62 31.10
CA GLN A 266 1.71 -4.59 31.85
C GLN A 266 0.96 -5.57 30.95
N GLU A 267 0.92 -5.33 29.64
CA GLU A 267 0.26 -6.22 28.69
C GLU A 267 1.31 -6.94 27.84
N ALA A 268 1.22 -8.25 27.78
CA ALA A 268 2.08 -9.08 26.94
C ALA A 268 1.37 -9.44 25.62
N MET A 269 2.15 -9.56 24.55
CA MET A 269 1.72 -10.18 23.31
C MET A 269 1.58 -11.69 23.54
N LEU A 270 0.34 -12.16 23.52
CA LEU A 270 0.00 -13.56 23.70
C LEU A 270 -0.21 -14.22 22.36
N PHE A 271 0.37 -15.40 22.19
CA PHE A 271 0.13 -16.23 21.02
C PHE A 271 -0.55 -17.53 21.43
N ASP A 272 -1.36 -18.10 20.54
CA ASP A 272 -1.90 -19.44 20.72
C ASP A 272 -0.91 -20.53 20.30
N SER A 273 -1.31 -21.80 20.48
CA SER A 273 -0.49 -22.96 20.13
C SER A 273 -0.19 -23.09 18.63
N GLN A 274 -0.90 -22.34 17.77
CA GLN A 274 -0.67 -22.28 16.34
C GLN A 274 0.22 -21.07 15.94
N GLY A 275 0.73 -20.33 16.93
CA GLY A 275 1.55 -19.14 16.70
C GLY A 275 0.75 -17.94 16.19
N VAL A 276 -0.56 -17.91 16.45
CA VAL A 276 -1.43 -16.79 16.09
C VAL A 276 -1.51 -15.80 17.25
N LEU A 277 -1.25 -14.53 16.96
CA LEU A 277 -1.33 -13.44 17.94
C LEU A 277 -2.78 -13.22 18.37
N ARG A 278 -3.01 -13.22 19.69
CA ARG A 278 -4.32 -13.04 20.32
C ARG A 278 -4.82 -11.58 20.22
N PRO A 279 -6.14 -11.36 20.42
CA PRO A 279 -6.74 -10.02 20.44
C PRO A 279 -6.05 -9.07 21.42
N GLY A 280 -6.00 -7.78 21.08
CA GLY A 280 -5.28 -6.73 21.80
C GLY A 280 -4.20 -6.09 20.92
N PHE A 281 -3.31 -6.92 20.36
CA PHE A 281 -2.26 -6.49 19.44
C PHE A 281 -2.51 -6.90 17.98
N SER A 282 -3.34 -7.93 17.75
CA SER A 282 -3.58 -8.47 16.40
C SER A 282 -4.44 -7.59 15.50
N HIS A 283 -5.26 -6.69 16.06
CA HIS A 283 -6.17 -5.83 15.30
C HIS A 283 -5.48 -4.70 14.55
N THR A 284 -4.34 -4.20 15.06
CA THR A 284 -3.59 -3.10 14.42
C THR A 284 -2.55 -3.61 13.42
N ALA A 285 -2.42 -4.92 13.24
CA ALA A 285 -1.35 -5.52 12.45
C ALA A 285 -1.43 -5.19 10.96
N GLU A 286 -2.63 -5.07 10.39
CA GLU A 286 -2.82 -4.72 8.97
C GLU A 286 -2.43 -3.26 8.71
N THR A 287 -2.97 -2.33 9.51
CA THR A 287 -2.58 -0.91 9.49
C THR A 287 -1.08 -0.74 9.67
N ALA A 288 -0.47 -1.50 10.57
CA ALA A 288 0.96 -1.47 10.80
C ALA A 288 1.77 -1.93 9.58
N GLU A 289 1.30 -2.93 8.83
CA GLU A 289 1.99 -3.38 7.63
C GLU A 289 2.04 -2.27 6.58
N GLY A 290 0.91 -1.64 6.28
CA GLY A 290 0.85 -0.50 5.37
C GLY A 290 1.74 0.65 5.86
N LEU A 291 1.69 0.94 7.17
CA LEU A 291 2.51 1.97 7.79
C LEU A 291 4.01 1.73 7.62
N ILE A 292 4.46 0.50 7.81
CA ILE A 292 5.87 0.13 7.63
C ILE A 292 6.28 0.38 6.17
N ARG A 293 5.46 -0.03 5.19
CA ARG A 293 5.75 0.21 3.76
C ARG A 293 5.85 1.69 3.44
N VAL A 294 4.90 2.51 3.89
CA VAL A 294 4.94 3.97 3.72
C VAL A 294 6.22 4.57 4.32
N ASN A 295 6.64 4.12 5.51
CA ASN A 295 7.87 4.61 6.14
C ASN A 295 9.15 4.13 5.45
N ILE A 296 9.18 2.92 4.89
CA ILE A 296 10.32 2.45 4.09
C ILE A 296 10.47 3.34 2.85
N LEU A 297 9.38 3.57 2.11
CA LEU A 297 9.39 4.41 0.92
C LEU A 297 9.77 5.86 1.26
N SER A 298 9.15 6.44 2.30
CA SER A 298 9.47 7.81 2.75
C SER A 298 10.93 7.92 3.20
N GLY A 299 11.42 6.96 3.98
CA GLY A 299 12.80 6.93 4.46
C GLY A 299 13.83 6.77 3.34
N TRP A 300 13.53 5.99 2.30
CA TRP A 300 14.38 5.90 1.10
C TRP A 300 14.42 7.23 0.33
N TYR A 301 13.28 7.91 0.25
CA TYR A 301 13.10 9.15 -0.47
C TYR A 301 13.76 10.38 0.17
N LEU A 302 13.87 10.44 1.50
CA LEU A 302 14.44 11.59 2.21
C LEU A 302 15.80 12.06 1.69
N THR A 303 16.59 11.17 1.09
CA THR A 303 17.92 11.50 0.54
C THR A 303 17.98 11.40 -0.99
N ARG A 304 16.83 11.27 -1.68
CA ARG A 304 16.72 10.96 -3.12
C ARG A 304 15.53 11.67 -3.79
N LEU A 305 15.33 12.95 -3.46
CA LEU A 305 14.19 13.73 -3.96
C LEU A 305 14.16 13.82 -5.49
N GLU A 306 15.33 13.80 -6.12
CA GLU A 306 15.55 13.90 -7.56
C GLU A 306 14.90 12.77 -8.36
N VAL A 307 14.65 11.62 -7.73
CA VAL A 307 14.09 10.42 -8.37
C VAL A 307 12.65 10.65 -8.87
N PHE A 308 11.90 11.57 -8.27
CA PHE A 308 10.58 11.95 -8.76
C PHE A 308 10.61 12.74 -10.06
N PHE A 309 11.78 13.22 -10.47
CA PHE A 309 11.99 13.94 -11.73
C PHE A 309 12.72 13.08 -12.76
N THR A 310 12.86 11.78 -12.50
CA THR A 310 13.39 10.80 -13.44
C THR A 310 12.46 10.65 -14.64
N ALA A 311 13.05 10.47 -15.82
CA ALA A 311 12.32 10.32 -17.06
C ALA A 311 11.50 9.01 -17.09
N SER A 312 10.43 9.01 -17.87
CA SER A 312 9.44 7.92 -17.91
C SER A 312 10.01 6.55 -18.33
N ASP A 313 11.09 6.54 -19.11
CA ASP A 313 11.80 5.34 -19.57
C ASP A 313 12.73 4.73 -18.51
N GLU A 314 13.13 5.53 -17.51
CA GLU A 314 14.02 5.12 -16.42
C GLU A 314 13.27 4.78 -15.12
N ILE A 315 11.98 5.13 -15.03
CA ILE A 315 11.22 5.02 -13.79
C ILE A 315 10.83 3.58 -13.41
N ALA A 316 10.56 2.72 -14.40
CA ALA A 316 10.09 1.36 -14.13
C ALA A 316 11.13 0.51 -13.36
N PRO A 317 12.43 0.50 -13.74
CA PRO A 317 13.47 -0.13 -12.95
C PRO A 317 13.57 0.41 -11.51
N ILE A 318 13.35 1.71 -11.31
CA ILE A 318 13.38 2.33 -9.98
C ILE A 318 12.21 1.82 -9.12
N VAL A 319 10.99 1.83 -9.66
CA VAL A 319 9.80 1.32 -8.95
C VAL A 319 9.93 -0.16 -8.62
N SER A 320 10.48 -0.96 -9.54
CA SER A 320 10.80 -2.37 -9.29
C SER A 320 11.81 -2.51 -8.15
N HIS A 321 12.90 -1.74 -8.18
CA HIS A 321 13.93 -1.75 -7.13
C HIS A 321 13.37 -1.33 -5.77
N LEU A 322 12.51 -0.32 -5.71
CA LEU A 322 11.85 0.10 -4.47
C LEU A 322 10.92 -0.97 -3.90
N SER A 323 10.20 -1.68 -4.79
CA SER A 323 9.38 -2.82 -4.40
C SER A 323 10.26 -3.94 -3.82
N GLU A 324 11.44 -4.18 -4.41
CA GLU A 324 12.43 -5.13 -3.91
C GLU A 324 13.00 -4.72 -2.53
N VAL A 325 13.30 -3.43 -2.30
CA VAL A 325 13.71 -2.89 -0.99
C VAL A 325 12.65 -3.17 0.07
N CYS A 326 11.39 -2.84 -0.24
CA CYS A 326 10.26 -3.10 0.66
C CYS A 326 10.14 -4.59 0.97
N ASP A 327 10.17 -5.44 -0.06
CA ASP A 327 10.05 -6.89 0.09
C ASP A 327 11.17 -7.49 0.95
N LEU A 328 12.42 -7.07 0.75
CA LEU A 328 13.57 -7.53 1.55
C LEU A 328 13.37 -7.20 3.04
N ILE A 329 13.01 -5.95 3.36
CA ILE A 329 12.80 -5.51 4.74
C ILE A 329 11.61 -6.22 5.38
N MET A 330 10.55 -6.46 4.61
CA MET A 330 9.31 -7.09 5.06
C MET A 330 9.40 -8.62 5.18
N THR A 331 10.57 -9.23 4.90
CA THR A 331 10.78 -10.66 5.13
C THR A 331 10.67 -11.02 6.63
N PRO A 332 10.13 -12.20 6.99
CA PRO A 332 10.01 -12.62 8.38
C PRO A 332 11.32 -12.57 9.15
N SER A 333 12.42 -12.97 8.52
CA SER A 333 13.73 -13.07 9.14
C SER A 333 14.27 -11.69 9.54
N VAL A 334 14.14 -10.70 8.65
CA VAL A 334 14.57 -9.32 8.91
C VAL A 334 13.70 -8.69 10.00
N LEU A 335 12.38 -8.81 9.90
CA LEU A 335 11.46 -8.29 10.92
C LEU A 335 11.68 -8.95 12.29
N ALA A 336 11.95 -10.25 12.34
CA ALA A 336 12.27 -10.97 13.58
C ALA A 336 13.61 -10.53 14.18
N CYS A 337 14.63 -10.30 13.34
CA CYS A 337 15.91 -9.73 13.76
C CYS A 337 15.70 -8.34 14.39
N LEU A 338 14.90 -7.48 13.74
CA LEU A 338 14.55 -6.17 14.27
C LEU A 338 13.83 -6.27 15.60
N ALA A 339 12.87 -7.18 15.75
CA ALA A 339 12.18 -7.42 17.01
C ALA A 339 13.16 -7.75 18.15
N ARG A 340 14.11 -8.66 17.91
CA ARG A 340 15.15 -9.05 18.89
C ARG A 340 16.11 -7.90 19.21
N VAL A 341 16.60 -7.20 18.18
CA VAL A 341 17.51 -6.07 18.37
C VAL A 341 16.82 -4.97 19.19
N LEU A 342 15.56 -4.68 18.92
CA LEU A 342 14.78 -3.70 19.69
C LEU A 342 14.35 -4.22 21.07
N GLY A 343 14.50 -5.52 21.35
CA GLY A 343 14.12 -6.11 22.61
C GLY A 343 12.60 -6.23 22.80
N LEU A 344 11.87 -6.46 21.70
CA LEU A 344 10.42 -6.66 21.72
C LEU A 344 10.02 -8.07 22.16
N ASP A 345 10.96 -9.01 22.11
CA ASP A 345 10.84 -10.37 22.65
C ASP A 345 10.42 -10.40 24.13
N ARG A 346 10.86 -9.41 24.91
CA ARG A 346 10.49 -9.22 26.33
C ARG A 346 9.01 -8.96 26.55
N HIS A 347 8.32 -8.47 25.52
CA HIS A 347 6.89 -8.17 25.55
C HIS A 347 6.07 -9.36 25.07
N ILE A 348 6.70 -10.50 24.72
CA ILE A 348 6.01 -11.70 24.28
C ILE A 348 5.93 -12.66 25.46
N GLN A 349 4.72 -13.08 25.81
CA GLN A 349 4.53 -14.18 26.74
C GLN A 349 4.40 -15.47 25.93
N TRP A 350 5.41 -16.33 26.05
CA TRP A 350 5.53 -17.58 25.32
C TRP A 350 5.90 -18.71 26.27
N SER A 351 5.27 -19.87 26.12
CA SER A 351 5.45 -21.03 27.02
C SER A 351 6.66 -21.90 26.71
N HIS A 352 7.32 -21.71 25.57
CA HIS A 352 8.49 -22.49 25.15
C HIS A 352 9.80 -21.72 25.30
N ILE A 353 10.93 -22.45 25.26
CA ILE A 353 12.29 -21.91 25.45
C ILE A 353 12.64 -20.85 24.38
N GLU A 354 12.17 -21.03 23.15
CA GLU A 354 12.42 -20.08 22.05
C GLU A 354 11.13 -19.57 21.42
N VAL A 355 11.10 -18.25 21.17
CA VAL A 355 10.01 -17.61 20.41
C VAL A 355 10.24 -17.83 18.91
N PRO A 356 9.28 -18.42 18.19
CA PRO A 356 9.41 -18.64 16.76
C PRO A 356 9.65 -17.34 15.99
N MET A 357 10.46 -17.41 14.92
CA MET A 357 10.76 -16.27 14.04
C MET A 357 9.50 -15.54 13.57
N ARG A 358 8.46 -16.29 13.17
CA ARG A 358 7.19 -15.70 12.74
C ARG A 358 6.55 -14.87 13.85
N ALA A 359 6.52 -15.37 15.08
CA ALA A 359 5.96 -14.65 16.22
C ALA A 359 6.74 -13.35 16.51
N LEU A 360 8.06 -13.37 16.38
CA LEU A 360 8.89 -12.15 16.49
C LEU A 360 8.61 -11.14 15.38
N ALA A 361 8.48 -11.59 14.13
CA ALA A 361 8.11 -10.71 13.02
C ALA A 361 6.74 -10.04 13.25
N TYR A 362 5.76 -10.80 13.74
CA TYR A 362 4.47 -10.24 14.14
C TYR A 362 4.57 -9.29 15.33
N ALA A 363 5.42 -9.58 16.30
CA ALA A 363 5.62 -8.71 17.44
C ALA A 363 6.15 -7.34 16.99
N PHE A 364 7.08 -7.33 16.02
CA PHE A 364 7.53 -6.08 15.41
C PHE A 364 6.39 -5.33 14.71
N ILE A 365 5.67 -5.97 13.78
CA ILE A 365 4.54 -5.35 13.06
C ILE A 365 3.51 -4.80 14.05
N SER A 366 3.10 -5.63 15.01
CA SER A 366 2.06 -5.24 15.97
C SER A 366 2.52 -4.12 16.89
N SER A 367 3.81 -4.06 17.23
CA SER A 367 4.37 -2.94 17.98
C SER A 367 4.26 -1.63 17.20
N VAL A 368 4.48 -1.66 15.88
CA VAL A 368 4.33 -0.48 15.02
C VAL A 368 2.86 -0.02 14.96
N GLY A 369 1.91 -0.95 14.83
CA GLY A 369 0.49 -0.61 14.86
C GLY A 369 0.04 -0.04 16.19
N PHE A 370 0.56 -0.60 17.29
CA PHE A 370 0.29 -0.11 18.62
C PHE A 370 0.90 1.29 18.87
N PHE A 371 2.10 1.52 18.35
CA PHE A 371 2.73 2.84 18.34
C PHE A 371 1.86 3.86 17.61
N GLU A 372 1.39 3.55 16.40
CA GLU A 372 0.54 4.45 15.62
C GLU A 372 -0.75 4.81 16.35
N ARG A 373 -1.40 3.81 16.94
CA ARG A 373 -2.65 4.03 17.69
C ARG A 373 -2.46 4.92 18.92
N ARG A 374 -1.28 4.91 19.55
CA ARG A 374 -1.01 5.66 20.79
C ARG A 374 -0.36 7.03 20.58
N ASN A 375 0.15 7.33 19.39
CA ASN A 375 1.00 8.49 19.18
C ASN A 375 0.42 9.50 18.18
N ASP A 376 -0.91 9.59 18.09
CA ASP A 376 -1.67 10.62 17.36
C ASP A 376 -1.05 11.04 16.02
N HIS A 377 -0.73 10.07 15.16
CA HIS A 377 -0.24 10.33 13.80
C HIS A 377 1.17 10.95 13.70
N GLN A 378 2.02 10.79 14.72
CA GLN A 378 3.46 11.04 14.56
C GLN A 378 4.14 9.92 13.77
N LEU A 379 3.62 9.64 12.57
CA LEU A 379 4.07 8.63 11.62
C LEU A 379 5.60 8.65 11.46
N PHE A 380 6.13 9.86 11.30
CA PHE A 380 7.53 10.14 11.00
C PHE A 380 8.45 10.04 12.22
N ALA A 381 7.92 9.79 13.41
CA ALA A 381 8.76 9.54 14.58
C ALA A 381 9.57 8.23 14.45
N LEU A 382 9.13 7.29 13.61
CA LEU A 382 9.87 6.08 13.25
C LEU A 382 10.65 6.23 11.93
N GLU A 383 10.48 7.34 11.21
CA GLU A 383 11.11 7.55 9.91
C GLU A 383 12.64 7.42 9.95
N PRO A 384 13.37 7.95 10.95
CA PRO A 384 14.82 7.74 11.03
C PRO A 384 15.24 6.26 11.11
N LEU A 385 14.43 5.42 11.77
CA LEU A 385 14.66 3.98 11.84
C LEU A 385 14.47 3.33 10.46
N PHE A 386 13.38 3.68 9.76
CA PHE A 386 13.07 3.11 8.45
C PHE A 386 13.95 3.68 7.33
N ALA A 387 14.40 4.92 7.42
CA ALA A 387 15.38 5.51 6.50
C ALA A 387 16.72 4.77 6.57
N LEU A 388 17.21 4.46 7.78
CA LEU A 388 18.41 3.64 7.94
C LEU A 388 18.20 2.24 7.31
N LEU A 389 17.07 1.61 7.56
CA LEU A 389 16.74 0.29 6.98
C LEU A 389 16.69 0.33 5.45
N ALA A 390 15.98 1.30 4.89
CA ALA A 390 15.82 1.46 3.46
C ALA A 390 17.17 1.72 2.77
N ASN A 391 18.03 2.54 3.36
CA ASN A 391 19.37 2.82 2.82
C ASN A 391 20.28 1.59 2.85
N VAL A 392 20.23 0.80 3.92
CA VAL A 392 21.04 -0.42 4.02
C VAL A 392 20.51 -1.50 3.07
N ALA A 393 19.19 -1.66 2.97
CA ALA A 393 18.56 -2.58 2.03
C ALA A 393 18.88 -2.19 0.57
N ASP A 394 18.79 -0.90 0.22
CA ASP A 394 19.21 -0.36 -1.08
C ASP A 394 20.66 -0.75 -1.41
N TYR A 395 21.58 -0.55 -0.45
CA TYR A 395 22.99 -0.92 -0.61
C TYR A 395 23.18 -2.44 -0.76
N VAL A 396 22.52 -3.26 0.05
CA VAL A 396 22.61 -4.73 -0.03
C VAL A 396 22.14 -5.23 -1.39
N LEU A 397 21.05 -4.69 -1.92
CA LEU A 397 20.52 -5.08 -3.23
C LEU A 397 21.46 -4.68 -4.38
N LYS A 398 22.07 -3.51 -4.31
CA LYS A 398 23.04 -3.04 -5.32
C LYS A 398 24.37 -3.77 -5.26
N SER A 399 24.80 -4.20 -4.06
CA SER A 399 26.10 -4.85 -3.83
C SER A 399 26.06 -6.38 -3.86
N THR A 400 24.86 -6.98 -3.90
CA THR A 400 24.71 -8.42 -4.04
C THR A 400 24.52 -8.75 -5.52
N PRO A 401 25.44 -9.50 -6.15
CA PRO A 401 25.35 -9.82 -7.57
C PRO A 401 24.09 -10.63 -7.82
N ARG A 402 23.02 -9.97 -8.27
CA ARG A 402 21.87 -10.66 -8.82
C ARG A 402 22.20 -11.03 -10.25
N TRP A 403 21.83 -12.25 -10.64
CA TRP A 403 21.51 -12.54 -12.04
C TRP A 403 20.20 -11.79 -12.39
N ASN A 404 20.23 -10.47 -12.37
CA ASN A 404 19.13 -9.61 -12.78
C ASN A 404 19.70 -8.45 -13.63
N PRO A 405 19.41 -8.41 -14.95
CA PRO A 405 19.98 -7.44 -15.88
C PRO A 405 19.64 -5.98 -15.57
N TYR A 406 18.65 -5.69 -14.71
CA TYR A 406 18.20 -4.33 -14.42
C TYR A 406 19.00 -3.62 -13.31
N THR A 407 19.57 -4.35 -12.35
CA THR A 407 20.38 -3.77 -11.25
C THR A 407 21.68 -3.12 -11.73
N HIS A 408 22.21 -3.55 -12.88
CA HIS A 408 23.48 -3.05 -13.41
C HIS A 408 23.41 -1.60 -13.91
N ARG A 409 22.22 -1.09 -14.27
CA ARG A 409 22.04 0.30 -14.76
C ARG A 409 21.97 1.33 -13.62
N LEU A 410 21.39 1.00 -12.47
CA LEU A 410 21.28 1.92 -11.32
C LEU A 410 22.64 2.18 -10.63
N VAL A 411 23.55 1.19 -10.66
CA VAL A 411 24.92 1.34 -10.15
C VAL A 411 25.72 2.37 -10.97
N LEU A 412 25.42 2.50 -12.26
CA LEU A 412 26.13 3.43 -13.16
C LEU A 412 25.59 4.87 -13.10
N ALA A 413 24.33 5.08 -12.68
CA ALA A 413 23.74 6.41 -12.52
C ALA A 413 24.05 7.09 -11.17
N SER A 414 24.62 6.34 -10.21
CA SER A 414 24.84 6.79 -8.82
C SER A 414 26.31 7.06 -8.47
N LEU A 415 27.23 6.93 -9.43
CA LEU A 415 28.65 7.22 -9.23
C LEU A 415 28.95 8.62 -9.77
N PRO A 416 29.72 9.45 -9.04
CA PRO A 416 30.14 10.77 -9.50
C PRO A 416 31.02 10.71 -10.75
#